data_AF-A0A9R0V1N0-F1
#
_entry.id   AF-A0A9R0V1N0-F1
#
_cell.length_a   1.000
_cell.length_b   1.000
_cell.length_c   1.000
_cell.angle_alpha   90.00
_cell.angle_beta   90.00
_cell.angle_gamma   90.00
#
_symmetry.space_group_name_H-M   'P 1'
#
loop_
_entity.id
_entity.type
_entity.pdbx_description
1 polymer ?
#
loop_
_entity_poly.entity_id
_entity_poly.type
_entity_poly.pdbx_seq_one_letter_code
_entity_poly.pdbx_strand_id
1 'polypeptide(L)'
;MLLVLEPIPFPSLAASFDWIENKIVAPTKIQSPIRRNPSGEEREAVAGGFQRSGEMDLDLWIVKVKEGQHLAEHELQSLCEYVKEILIEESNVQPVNSPVTVCGDIHGQFHDLMKLFATGGHVPDTNYIFMGDFVDRGFNSLEVFTILLLLKARYPGHITLLRGNHESRQLTQVYGFYDECQRKYGNANAWRYCTDVFDYLTLSAIINGTVLCVHGGLSPDIRTVDQMRTIDRNCEIPHEGPFCDLMWSDPEEIETWGVSPRGAGWLFGSRVTTEFNHVNNLELVCRAHQLVQEGLKYMFPDKGLVTVWSAPNYCYRCGNVASILSFSETMERDVKIFTETDENNQMRGPRSAVPYFL
;
A
#
# COMPACT_ATOMS: atom_id res chain seq x y z
N MET A 1 -14.99 -36.27 23.96
CA MET A 1 -13.90 -37.18 24.34
C MET A 1 -12.61 -36.48 23.94
N LEU A 2 -11.95 -35.83 24.91
CA LEU A 2 -10.71 -35.08 24.69
C LEU A 2 -9.58 -36.06 24.37
N LEU A 3 -8.79 -35.78 23.33
CA LEU A 3 -7.47 -36.36 23.14
C LEU A 3 -6.43 -35.29 23.49
N VAL A 4 -5.79 -35.53 24.63
CA VAL A 4 -4.62 -34.84 25.15
C VAL A 4 -3.42 -35.33 24.36
N LEU A 5 -2.62 -34.43 23.78
CA LEU A 5 -1.29 -34.73 23.27
C LEU A 5 -0.27 -33.98 24.14
N GLU A 6 0.55 -34.75 24.83
CA GLU A 6 1.70 -34.28 25.61
C GLU A 6 2.88 -33.87 24.70
N PRO A 7 3.73 -32.91 25.13
CA PRO A 7 4.83 -32.38 24.34
C PRO A 7 6.10 -33.24 24.41
N ILE A 8 6.80 -33.35 23.27
CA ILE A 8 8.13 -33.95 23.14
C ILE A 8 9.20 -32.84 23.38
N PRO A 9 10.25 -33.06 24.20
CA PRO A 9 11.27 -32.05 24.49
C PRO A 9 12.58 -32.21 23.67
N PHE A 10 13.37 -31.12 23.69
CA PHE A 10 14.83 -30.94 23.46
C PHE A 10 15.29 -30.36 22.10
N PRO A 11 16.48 -29.69 22.03
CA PRO A 11 17.29 -29.03 23.07
C PRO A 11 17.77 -27.59 22.72
N SER A 12 18.29 -26.91 23.75
CA SER A 12 19.05 -25.65 23.71
C SER A 12 20.31 -25.72 22.84
N LEU A 13 20.59 -24.65 22.09
CA LEU A 13 21.94 -24.29 21.68
C LEU A 13 22.09 -22.76 21.70
N ALA A 14 23.15 -22.34 22.39
CA ALA A 14 23.60 -20.98 22.59
C ALA A 14 24.83 -20.70 21.68
N ALA A 15 25.11 -19.39 21.51
CA ALA A 15 26.27 -18.76 20.86
C ALA A 15 26.24 -18.78 19.31
N SER A 16 26.58 -17.71 18.58
CA SER A 16 27.58 -16.68 18.84
C SER A 16 27.33 -15.44 17.98
N PHE A 17 27.63 -14.26 18.55
CA PHE A 17 27.82 -12.98 17.87
C PHE A 17 29.26 -12.90 17.34
N ASP A 18 29.45 -12.31 16.15
CA ASP A 18 30.57 -11.41 15.77
C ASP A 18 30.42 -11.01 14.28
N TRP A 19 30.14 -9.72 14.01
CA TRP A 19 31.12 -8.68 13.61
C TRP A 19 31.74 -8.85 12.21
N ILE A 20 31.26 -8.09 11.22
CA ILE A 20 32.13 -7.40 10.24
C ILE A 20 31.55 -6.01 9.93
N GLU A 21 32.29 -5.01 10.38
CA GLU A 21 32.19 -3.59 10.08
C GLU A 21 33.00 -3.23 8.81
N ASN A 22 32.61 -2.09 8.22
CA ASN A 22 33.41 -1.16 7.41
C ASN A 22 33.79 -1.52 5.95
N LYS A 23 33.24 -0.71 5.02
CA LYS A 23 34.02 0.34 4.36
C LYS A 23 33.14 1.41 3.70
N ILE A 24 33.12 2.58 4.34
CA ILE A 24 32.73 3.87 3.75
C ILE A 24 33.87 4.35 2.86
N VAL A 25 33.58 4.75 1.62
CA VAL A 25 34.49 5.52 0.77
C VAL A 25 33.81 6.84 0.42
N ALA A 26 34.39 7.94 0.90
CA ALA A 26 33.94 9.30 0.62
C ALA A 26 34.36 9.73 -0.82
N PRO A 27 33.60 10.63 -1.47
CA PRO A 27 33.80 10.98 -2.87
C PRO A 27 34.95 11.97 -3.10
N THR A 28 35.70 11.71 -4.17
CA THR A 28 36.80 12.53 -4.69
C THR A 28 36.26 13.82 -5.33
N LYS A 29 36.76 14.98 -4.89
CA LYS A 29 36.47 16.29 -5.49
C LYS A 29 37.00 16.36 -6.93
N ILE A 30 36.11 16.55 -7.89
CA ILE A 30 36.46 16.92 -9.27
C ILE A 30 36.45 18.46 -9.36
N GLN A 31 37.61 19.05 -9.65
CA GLN A 31 37.76 20.47 -9.96
C GLN A 31 37.21 20.76 -11.36
N SER A 32 36.32 21.73 -11.49
CA SER A 32 35.90 22.29 -12.77
C SER A 32 36.84 23.43 -13.21
N PRO A 33 37.06 23.63 -14.53
CA PRO A 33 38.01 24.63 -15.01
C PRO A 33 37.43 26.04 -14.99
N ILE A 34 38.27 26.98 -14.55
CA ILE A 34 38.03 28.42 -14.49
C ILE A 34 37.91 28.99 -15.90
N ARG A 35 36.78 29.63 -16.23
CA ARG A 35 36.66 30.59 -17.35
C ARG A 35 36.60 32.00 -16.78
N ARG A 36 37.59 32.83 -17.12
CA ARG A 36 37.59 34.29 -16.88
C ARG A 36 36.78 34.98 -17.98
N ASN A 37 36.03 36.01 -17.61
CA ASN A 37 35.79 37.17 -18.47
C ASN A 37 35.75 38.46 -17.64
N PRO A 38 36.14 39.62 -18.21
CA PRO A 38 36.51 40.80 -17.45
C PRO A 38 35.46 41.92 -17.56
N SER A 39 34.90 42.32 -16.43
CA SER A 39 34.36 43.68 -16.22
C SER A 39 34.03 43.80 -14.74
N GLY A 40 34.85 44.55 -14.02
CA GLY A 40 34.66 44.83 -12.61
C GLY A 40 33.43 45.70 -12.38
N GLU A 41 32.60 45.27 -11.44
CA GLU A 41 31.83 46.12 -10.53
C GLU A 41 31.37 45.23 -9.38
N GLU A 42 31.95 45.44 -8.20
CA GLU A 42 31.56 44.79 -6.95
C GLU A 42 30.25 45.39 -6.44
N ARG A 43 29.21 44.57 -6.32
CA ARG A 43 28.08 44.82 -5.43
C ARG A 43 27.88 43.58 -4.56
N GLU A 44 28.28 43.69 -3.31
CA GLU A 44 27.88 42.74 -2.26
C GLU A 44 26.36 42.84 -2.08
N ALA A 45 25.63 41.93 -2.71
CA ALA A 45 24.28 41.61 -2.29
C ALA A 45 24.40 40.67 -1.09
N VAL A 46 24.38 41.23 0.11
CA VAL A 46 24.11 40.48 1.34
C VAL A 46 22.65 40.02 1.26
N ALA A 47 22.43 38.91 0.58
CA ALA A 47 21.19 38.16 0.70
C ALA A 47 21.20 37.50 2.08
N GLY A 48 20.72 38.26 3.07
CA GLY A 48 20.21 37.69 4.31
C GLY A 48 19.05 36.78 3.96
N GLY A 49 19.37 35.55 3.59
CA GLY A 49 18.42 34.47 3.41
C GLY A 49 17.81 34.16 4.77
N PHE A 50 16.58 34.61 4.94
CA PHE A 50 15.68 34.14 5.98
C PHE A 50 15.70 32.60 5.93
N GLN A 51 16.27 31.95 6.95
CA GLN A 51 16.23 30.49 7.07
C GLN A 51 14.76 30.07 7.11
N ARG A 52 14.30 29.35 6.08
CA ARG A 52 13.04 28.62 6.15
C ARG A 52 13.16 27.61 7.29
N SER A 53 12.24 27.70 8.24
CA SER A 53 12.04 26.68 9.26
C SER A 53 11.66 25.35 8.60
N GLY A 54 12.47 24.30 8.82
CA GLY A 54 12.14 22.89 8.58
C GLY A 54 12.16 22.43 7.12
N GLU A 55 13.34 22.14 6.57
CA GLU A 55 13.45 21.36 5.33
C GLU A 55 13.05 19.90 5.61
N MET A 56 12.10 19.34 4.85
CA MET A 56 11.67 17.94 5.01
C MET A 56 12.80 17.01 4.56
N ASP A 57 13.42 16.30 5.51
CA ASP A 57 14.45 15.30 5.20
C ASP A 57 13.80 13.92 5.00
N LEU A 58 13.23 13.73 3.80
CA LEU A 58 12.52 12.49 3.45
C LEU A 58 13.42 11.25 3.55
N ASP A 59 14.70 11.37 3.20
CA ASP A 59 15.63 10.24 3.21
C ASP A 59 15.93 9.80 4.66
N LEU A 60 16.13 10.75 5.58
CA LEU A 60 16.25 10.46 7.01
C LEU A 60 14.97 9.83 7.58
N TRP A 61 13.81 10.38 7.24
CA TRP A 61 12.52 9.84 7.69
C TRP A 61 12.27 8.41 7.18
N ILE A 62 12.66 8.10 5.94
CA ILE A 62 12.60 6.74 5.38
C ILE A 62 13.43 5.77 6.22
N VAL A 63 14.66 6.13 6.58
CA VAL A 63 15.53 5.29 7.41
C VAL A 63 14.89 5.07 8.79
N LYS A 64 14.43 6.14 9.44
CA LYS A 64 13.78 6.09 10.76
C LYS A 64 12.56 5.17 10.78
N VAL A 65 11.68 5.28 9.79
CA VAL A 65 10.48 4.42 9.71
C VAL A 65 10.84 2.98 9.39
N LYS A 66 11.83 2.73 8.53
CA LYS A 66 12.34 1.36 8.25
C LYS A 66 12.87 0.65 9.50
N GLU A 67 13.38 1.39 10.48
CA GLU A 67 13.79 0.86 11.79
C GLU A 67 12.62 0.63 12.76
N GLY A 68 11.38 0.84 12.32
CA GLY A 68 10.17 0.66 13.14
C GLY A 68 9.84 1.85 14.04
N GLN A 69 10.46 3.02 13.81
CA GLN A 69 10.17 4.24 14.57
C GLN A 69 9.13 5.09 13.84
N HIS A 70 8.14 5.61 14.55
CA HIS A 70 7.21 6.58 13.96
C HIS A 70 7.79 8.01 13.96
N LEU A 71 7.31 8.83 13.03
CA LEU A 71 7.69 10.24 12.94
C LEU A 71 7.14 11.04 14.14
N ALA A 72 7.74 12.20 14.43
CA ALA A 72 7.12 13.15 15.33
C ALA A 72 5.83 13.71 14.72
N GLU A 73 4.89 14.16 15.55
CA GLU A 73 3.54 14.55 15.07
C GLU A 73 3.59 15.64 13.99
N HIS A 74 4.45 16.64 14.14
CA HIS A 74 4.62 17.72 13.15
C HIS A 74 5.29 17.25 11.85
N GLU A 75 6.18 16.25 11.93
CA GLU A 75 6.82 15.63 10.75
C GLU A 75 5.76 14.85 9.95
N LEU A 76 4.94 14.05 10.63
CA LEU A 76 3.82 13.32 10.02
C LEU A 76 2.81 14.29 9.38
N GLN A 77 2.44 15.35 10.09
CA GLN A 77 1.54 16.38 9.54
C GLN A 77 2.10 16.97 8.24
N SER A 78 3.38 17.37 8.25
CA SER A 78 4.04 17.96 7.08
C SER A 78 4.10 16.99 5.90
N LEU A 79 4.38 15.71 6.18
CA LEU A 79 4.35 14.64 5.18
C LEU A 79 2.95 14.48 4.58
N CYS A 80 1.91 14.40 5.42
CA CYS A 80 0.53 14.25 4.95
C CYS A 80 0.09 15.42 4.06
N GLU A 81 0.40 16.67 4.45
CA GLU A 81 0.08 17.84 3.62
C GLU A 81 0.81 17.79 2.27
N TYR A 82 2.11 17.48 2.27
CA TYR A 82 2.88 17.38 1.03
C TYR A 82 2.38 16.25 0.11
N VAL A 83 2.01 15.09 0.67
CA VAL A 83 1.49 13.99 -0.16
C VAL A 83 0.09 14.31 -0.72
N LYS A 84 -0.76 15.06 -0.01
CA LYS A 84 -2.03 15.55 -0.58
C LYS A 84 -1.81 16.42 -1.82
N GLU A 85 -0.79 17.28 -1.82
CA GLU A 85 -0.41 18.09 -2.99
C GLU A 85 0.01 17.23 -4.19
N ILE A 86 0.60 16.05 -3.96
CA ILE A 86 0.93 15.11 -5.03
C ILE A 86 -0.32 14.37 -5.50
N LEU A 87 -1.10 13.81 -4.56
CA LEU A 87 -2.24 12.96 -4.87
C LEU A 87 -3.39 13.72 -5.53
N ILE A 88 -3.56 15.03 -5.28
CA ILE A 88 -4.62 15.82 -5.92
C ILE A 88 -4.43 15.94 -7.45
N GLU A 89 -3.19 15.85 -7.93
CA GLU A 89 -2.85 15.90 -9.36
C GLU A 89 -3.03 14.52 -10.05
N GLU A 90 -3.27 13.45 -9.28
CA GLU A 90 -3.47 12.10 -9.83
C GLU A 90 -4.91 11.87 -10.27
N SER A 91 -5.07 11.08 -11.34
CA SER A 91 -6.39 10.70 -11.86
C SER A 91 -7.02 9.61 -10.98
N ASN A 92 -8.36 9.54 -10.91
CA ASN A 92 -9.04 8.41 -10.26
C ASN A 92 -8.66 7.07 -10.89
N VAL A 93 -8.33 7.09 -12.19
CA VAL A 93 -7.74 5.98 -12.92
C VAL A 93 -6.34 6.41 -13.32
N GLN A 94 -5.35 6.09 -12.48
CA GLN A 94 -3.98 6.53 -12.68
C GLN A 94 -3.30 5.69 -13.78
N PRO A 95 -2.80 6.31 -14.86
CA PRO A 95 -2.02 5.58 -15.87
C PRO A 95 -0.66 5.17 -15.30
N VAL A 96 -0.28 3.91 -15.49
CA VAL A 96 1.01 3.37 -15.04
C VAL A 96 1.66 2.61 -16.18
N ASN A 97 2.97 2.79 -16.36
CA ASN A 97 3.74 2.05 -17.36
C ASN A 97 4.39 0.82 -16.74
N SER A 98 4.46 -0.28 -17.49
CA SER A 98 5.35 -1.39 -17.17
C SER A 98 6.83 -0.99 -17.37
N PRO A 99 7.78 -1.59 -16.62
CA PRO A 99 7.60 -2.68 -15.67
C PRO A 99 7.03 -2.16 -14.33
N VAL A 100 6.16 -2.95 -13.70
CA VAL A 100 5.51 -2.58 -12.44
C VAL A 100 5.10 -3.82 -11.64
N THR A 101 5.16 -3.71 -10.31
CA THR A 101 4.72 -4.75 -9.38
C THR A 101 3.43 -4.34 -8.68
N VAL A 102 2.42 -5.20 -8.74
CA VAL A 102 1.11 -5.02 -8.11
C VAL A 102 1.06 -5.76 -6.78
N CYS A 103 0.62 -5.07 -5.74
CA CYS A 103 0.48 -5.55 -4.37
C CYS A 103 -0.98 -5.40 -3.91
N GLY A 104 -1.49 -6.41 -3.19
CA GLY A 104 -2.78 -6.36 -2.53
C GLY A 104 -2.68 -5.82 -1.10
N ASP A 105 -3.58 -6.31 -0.25
CA ASP A 105 -3.75 -5.90 1.16
C ASP A 105 -2.47 -6.10 1.99
N ILE A 106 -2.22 -5.17 2.92
CA ILE A 106 -1.06 -5.17 3.82
C ILE A 106 -1.48 -5.21 5.29
N HIS A 107 -2.56 -4.52 5.65
CA HIS A 107 -3.19 -4.54 6.98
C HIS A 107 -2.21 -4.40 8.16
N GLY A 108 -1.38 -3.37 8.14
CA GLY A 108 -0.48 -3.05 9.23
C GLY A 108 0.59 -4.11 9.55
N GLN A 109 0.83 -5.07 8.64
CA GLN A 109 1.90 -6.06 8.77
C GLN A 109 3.25 -5.50 8.27
N PHE A 110 3.82 -4.57 9.03
CA PHE A 110 5.01 -3.80 8.63
C PHE A 110 6.24 -4.65 8.27
N HIS A 111 6.54 -5.68 9.06
CA HIS A 111 7.70 -6.54 8.78
C HIS A 111 7.51 -7.36 7.50
N ASP A 112 6.28 -7.80 7.24
CA ASP A 112 5.95 -8.49 5.99
C ASP A 112 6.01 -7.55 4.79
N LEU A 113 5.65 -6.27 4.96
CA LEU A 113 5.88 -5.24 3.94
C LEU A 113 7.38 -5.05 3.64
N MET A 114 8.25 -5.09 4.65
CA MET A 114 9.70 -5.05 4.40
C MET A 114 10.17 -6.29 3.63
N LYS A 115 9.63 -7.47 3.93
CA LYS A 115 9.89 -8.71 3.17
C LYS A 115 9.33 -8.64 1.75
N LEU A 116 8.18 -8.00 1.54
CA LEU A 116 7.61 -7.73 0.22
C LEU A 116 8.59 -6.92 -0.63
N PHE A 117 9.16 -5.84 -0.10
CA PHE A 117 10.18 -5.06 -0.81
C PHE A 117 11.46 -5.86 -1.06
N ALA A 118 11.89 -6.69 -0.10
CA ALA A 118 13.05 -7.58 -0.33
C ALA A 118 12.79 -8.61 -1.44
N THR A 119 11.52 -9.00 -1.65
CA THR A 119 11.10 -10.00 -2.66
C THR A 119 10.87 -9.37 -4.05
N GLY A 120 10.23 -8.21 -4.09
CA GLY A 120 9.88 -7.50 -5.33
C GLY A 120 10.94 -6.52 -5.84
N GLY A 121 11.86 -6.09 -4.96
CA GLY A 121 12.83 -5.03 -5.20
C GLY A 121 12.44 -3.73 -4.50
N HIS A 122 13.42 -2.85 -4.28
CA HIS A 122 13.19 -1.60 -3.55
C HIS A 122 12.84 -0.45 -4.50
N VAL A 123 11.99 0.46 -4.05
CA VAL A 123 11.80 1.77 -4.71
C VAL A 123 13.09 2.60 -4.54
N PRO A 124 13.60 3.27 -5.59
CA PRO A 124 12.98 3.50 -6.91
C PRO A 124 13.34 2.49 -8.01
N ASP A 125 14.14 1.46 -7.73
CA ASP A 125 14.57 0.49 -8.75
C ASP A 125 13.41 -0.34 -9.31
N THR A 126 12.38 -0.58 -8.48
CA THR A 126 11.13 -1.24 -8.88
C THR A 126 9.94 -0.28 -8.75
N ASN A 127 9.08 -0.24 -9.77
CA ASN A 127 7.80 0.50 -9.71
C ASN A 127 6.71 -0.34 -9.05
N TYR A 128 5.82 0.31 -8.30
CA TYR A 128 4.77 -0.35 -7.54
C TYR A 128 3.37 0.26 -7.73
N ILE A 129 2.36 -0.61 -7.73
CA ILE A 129 0.95 -0.26 -7.46
C ILE A 129 0.53 -1.03 -6.20
N PHE A 130 0.12 -0.30 -5.16
CA PHE A 130 -0.48 -0.89 -3.97
C PHE A 130 -1.99 -0.68 -4.02
N MET A 131 -2.76 -1.77 -3.96
CA MET A 131 -4.20 -1.75 -4.23
C MET A 131 -5.08 -1.35 -3.04
N GLY A 132 -4.51 -0.92 -1.91
CA GLY A 132 -5.27 -0.46 -0.73
C GLY A 132 -5.10 -1.37 0.48
N ASP A 133 -5.91 -1.12 1.51
CA ASP A 133 -5.93 -1.83 2.79
C ASP A 133 -4.54 -1.89 3.43
N PHE A 134 -3.98 -0.70 3.64
CA PHE A 134 -2.69 -0.48 4.29
C PHE A 134 -2.80 -0.63 5.81
N VAL A 135 -3.94 -0.22 6.36
CA VAL A 135 -4.16 -0.07 7.80
C VAL A 135 -5.11 -1.13 8.36
N ASP A 136 -5.27 -1.06 9.69
CA ASP A 136 -6.08 -1.94 10.54
C ASP A 136 -5.54 -3.37 10.66
N ARG A 137 -6.11 -4.11 11.63
CA ARG A 137 -5.82 -5.53 11.96
C ARG A 137 -4.43 -5.77 12.54
N GLY A 138 -3.38 -5.39 11.81
CA GLY A 138 -2.00 -5.46 12.27
C GLY A 138 -1.64 -4.34 13.25
N PHE A 139 -0.56 -4.53 14.01
CA PHE A 139 -0.14 -3.59 15.06
C PHE A 139 0.65 -2.37 14.57
N ASN A 140 1.05 -2.37 13.29
CA ASN A 140 1.96 -1.40 12.70
C ASN A 140 1.39 -0.70 11.46
N SER A 141 0.09 -0.39 11.49
CA SER A 141 -0.59 0.32 10.41
C SER A 141 0.00 1.70 10.18
N LEU A 142 0.40 2.40 11.26
CA LEU A 142 1.03 3.71 11.17
C LEU A 142 2.38 3.62 10.45
N GLU A 143 3.24 2.66 10.80
CA GLU A 143 4.54 2.52 10.12
C GLU A 143 4.35 2.12 8.66
N VAL A 144 3.41 1.20 8.36
CA VAL A 144 3.05 0.81 6.98
C VAL A 144 2.61 2.02 6.17
N PHE A 145 1.62 2.78 6.65
CA PHE A 145 1.12 3.90 5.87
C PHE A 145 2.17 5.00 5.75
N THR A 146 2.90 5.30 6.83
CA THR A 146 3.96 6.32 6.81
C THR A 146 5.07 5.98 5.81
N ILE A 147 5.57 4.74 5.76
CA ILE A 147 6.62 4.38 4.80
C ILE A 147 6.11 4.48 3.34
N LEU A 148 4.87 4.10 3.07
CA LEU A 148 4.27 4.24 1.74
C LEU A 148 4.13 5.73 1.35
N LEU A 149 3.70 6.59 2.27
CA LEU A 149 3.63 8.04 2.05
C LEU A 149 5.02 8.66 1.82
N LEU A 150 6.04 8.25 2.58
CA LEU A 150 7.41 8.71 2.39
C LEU A 150 7.96 8.32 1.01
N LEU A 151 7.72 7.07 0.59
CA LEU A 151 8.09 6.61 -0.76
C LEU A 151 7.33 7.39 -1.84
N LYS A 152 6.04 7.69 -1.63
CA LYS A 152 5.24 8.51 -2.55
C LYS A 152 5.77 9.95 -2.64
N ALA A 153 6.08 10.56 -1.51
CA ALA A 153 6.66 11.90 -1.43
C ALA A 153 8.02 11.99 -2.13
N ARG A 154 8.86 10.97 -1.94
CA ARG A 154 10.24 10.95 -2.44
C ARG A 154 10.36 10.51 -3.89
N TYR A 155 9.50 9.59 -4.33
CA TYR A 155 9.52 8.95 -5.65
C TYR A 155 8.11 8.87 -6.26
N PRO A 156 7.43 10.00 -6.50
CA PRO A 156 6.01 10.03 -6.85
C PRO A 156 5.65 9.26 -8.13
N GLY A 157 6.60 9.13 -9.08
CA GLY A 157 6.41 8.37 -10.32
C GLY A 157 6.69 6.86 -10.22
N HIS A 158 7.20 6.38 -9.08
CA HIS A 158 7.57 4.96 -8.88
C HIS A 158 6.60 4.19 -8.00
N ILE A 159 5.66 4.87 -7.34
CA ILE A 159 4.69 4.23 -6.46
C ILE A 159 3.31 4.86 -6.64
N THR A 160 2.33 4.02 -6.94
CA THR A 160 0.91 4.40 -7.04
C THR A 160 0.17 3.77 -5.86
N LEU A 161 -0.57 4.60 -5.11
CA LEU A 161 -1.32 4.17 -3.93
C LEU A 161 -2.82 4.27 -4.26
N LEU A 162 -3.48 3.12 -4.31
CA LEU A 162 -4.94 3.06 -4.44
C LEU A 162 -5.58 3.10 -3.06
N ARG A 163 -6.84 3.54 -3.01
CA ARG A 163 -7.66 3.48 -1.80
C ARG A 163 -8.23 2.07 -1.66
N GLY A 164 -8.11 1.49 -0.47
CA GLY A 164 -8.87 0.32 -0.05
C GLY A 164 -10.08 0.71 0.79
N ASN A 165 -10.91 -0.27 1.15
CA ASN A 165 -12.08 0.00 1.98
C ASN A 165 -11.67 0.41 3.41
N HIS A 166 -10.52 -0.04 3.90
CA HIS A 166 -10.01 0.32 5.23
C HIS A 166 -9.43 1.72 5.32
N GLU A 167 -9.13 2.38 4.19
CA GLU A 167 -8.78 3.80 4.17
C GLU A 167 -10.04 4.69 4.32
N SER A 168 -10.78 4.45 5.41
CA SER A 168 -12.05 5.04 5.80
C SER A 168 -12.03 5.42 7.29
N ARG A 169 -12.60 6.58 7.62
CA ARG A 169 -12.75 7.02 9.01
C ARG A 169 -13.63 6.05 9.81
N GLN A 170 -14.68 5.51 9.19
CA GLN A 170 -15.62 4.61 9.87
C GLN A 170 -14.96 3.29 10.24
N LEU A 171 -14.20 2.70 9.33
CA LEU A 171 -13.55 1.40 9.58
C LEU A 171 -12.40 1.57 10.57
N THR A 172 -11.51 2.53 10.36
CA THR A 172 -10.32 2.70 11.22
C THR A 172 -10.64 2.99 12.69
N GLN A 173 -11.82 3.54 12.99
CA GLN A 173 -12.31 3.72 14.36
C GLN A 173 -12.65 2.41 15.08
N VAL A 174 -13.03 1.37 14.35
CA VAL A 174 -13.40 0.08 14.93
C VAL A 174 -12.26 -0.93 14.77
N TYR A 175 -11.60 -0.94 13.61
CA TYR A 175 -10.72 -2.00 13.14
C TYR A 175 -9.25 -1.90 13.61
N GLY A 176 -8.90 -0.84 14.34
CA GLY A 176 -7.68 -0.76 15.16
C GLY A 176 -6.76 0.43 14.90
N PHE A 177 -6.80 1.05 13.72
CA PHE A 177 -5.87 2.13 13.36
C PHE A 177 -6.05 3.40 14.20
N TYR A 178 -7.29 3.77 14.55
CA TYR A 178 -7.56 4.89 15.45
C TYR A 178 -6.88 4.69 16.81
N ASP A 179 -7.07 3.52 17.42
CA ASP A 179 -6.48 3.17 18.71
C ASP A 179 -4.95 3.08 18.64
N GLU A 180 -4.40 2.63 17.51
CA GLU A 180 -2.96 2.64 17.27
C GLU A 180 -2.38 4.06 17.29
N CYS A 181 -2.99 4.98 16.54
CA CYS A 181 -2.58 6.39 16.50
C CYS A 181 -2.68 7.04 17.88
N GLN A 182 -3.82 6.85 18.57
CA GLN A 182 -4.05 7.38 19.92
C GLN A 182 -3.00 6.88 20.92
N ARG A 183 -2.59 5.61 20.82
CA ARG A 183 -1.57 5.01 21.70
C ARG A 183 -0.17 5.55 21.44
N LYS A 184 0.20 5.77 20.17
CA LYS A 184 1.54 6.23 19.77
C LYS A 184 1.76 7.73 19.97
N TYR A 185 0.74 8.55 19.72
CA TYR A 185 0.84 10.02 19.83
C TYR A 185 0.16 10.61 21.06
N GLY A 186 -0.62 9.82 21.81
CA GLY A 186 -1.39 10.29 22.96
C GLY A 186 -2.63 11.12 22.60
N ASN A 187 -2.92 11.30 21.31
CA ASN A 187 -4.03 12.08 20.78
C ASN A 187 -4.44 11.60 19.37
N ALA A 188 -5.55 12.11 18.85
CA ALA A 188 -6.13 11.67 17.59
C ALA A 188 -5.61 12.39 16.33
N ASN A 189 -4.64 13.31 16.45
CA ASN A 189 -4.19 14.14 15.34
C ASN A 189 -3.54 13.32 14.24
N ALA A 190 -2.69 12.36 14.58
CA ALA A 190 -2.07 11.47 13.59
C ALA A 190 -3.12 10.71 12.76
N TRP A 191 -4.18 10.20 13.40
CA TRP A 191 -5.29 9.56 12.71
C TRP A 191 -6.03 10.53 11.79
N ARG A 192 -6.27 11.77 12.23
CA ARG A 192 -6.89 12.81 11.38
C ARG A 192 -6.02 13.12 10.16
N TYR A 193 -4.73 13.34 10.34
CA TYR A 193 -3.81 13.62 9.23
C TYR A 193 -3.79 12.47 8.21
N CYS A 194 -3.76 11.23 8.66
CA CYS A 194 -3.79 10.07 7.78
C CYS A 194 -5.14 9.92 7.05
N THR A 195 -6.25 10.08 7.78
CA THR A 195 -7.60 9.97 7.18
C THR A 195 -7.92 11.09 6.20
N ASP A 196 -7.35 12.28 6.40
CA ASP A 196 -7.44 13.35 5.41
C ASP A 196 -6.65 13.02 4.14
N VAL A 197 -5.55 12.27 4.22
CA VAL A 197 -4.83 11.77 3.03
C VAL A 197 -5.64 10.69 2.30
N PHE A 198 -6.39 9.85 3.04
CA PHE A 198 -7.19 8.78 2.43
C PHE A 198 -8.17 9.29 1.37
N ASP A 199 -8.73 10.49 1.56
CA ASP A 199 -9.66 11.10 0.60
C ASP A 199 -9.01 11.45 -0.75
N TYR A 200 -7.68 11.56 -0.79
CA TYR A 200 -6.94 11.88 -2.02
C TYR A 200 -6.39 10.64 -2.74
N LEU A 201 -6.37 9.48 -2.08
CA LEU A 201 -5.90 8.23 -2.68
C LEU A 201 -6.69 7.89 -3.94
N THR A 202 -5.99 7.46 -4.99
CA THR A 202 -6.59 7.13 -6.28
C THR A 202 -7.51 5.91 -6.17
N LEU A 203 -8.54 5.82 -7.01
CA LEU A 203 -9.51 4.72 -6.93
C LEU A 203 -9.04 3.46 -7.67
N SER A 204 -8.22 3.65 -8.71
CA SER A 204 -7.76 2.60 -9.60
C SER A 204 -6.51 3.03 -10.35
N ALA A 205 -5.82 2.06 -10.94
CA ALA A 205 -4.74 2.30 -11.89
C ALA A 205 -4.96 1.50 -13.18
N ILE A 206 -4.38 1.94 -14.29
CA ILE A 206 -4.40 1.21 -15.55
C ILE A 206 -2.98 1.03 -16.10
N ILE A 207 -2.53 -0.22 -16.18
CA ILE A 207 -1.17 -0.57 -16.65
C ILE A 207 -1.21 -0.69 -18.17
N ASN A 208 -0.41 0.12 -18.86
CA ASN A 208 -0.29 0.16 -20.32
C ASN A 208 -1.64 0.22 -21.08
N GLY A 209 -2.71 0.70 -20.42
CA GLY A 209 -4.06 0.75 -21.00
C GLY A 209 -4.81 -0.59 -21.07
N THR A 210 -4.23 -1.71 -20.63
CA THR A 210 -4.82 -3.06 -20.82
C THR A 210 -5.10 -3.82 -19.53
N VAL A 211 -4.52 -3.43 -18.39
CA VAL A 211 -4.77 -4.07 -17.08
C VAL A 211 -5.32 -3.05 -16.10
N LEU A 212 -6.53 -3.25 -15.62
CA LEU A 212 -7.15 -2.41 -14.60
C LEU A 212 -6.81 -2.94 -13.20
N CYS A 213 -6.31 -2.09 -12.32
CA CYS A 213 -6.10 -2.38 -10.90
C CYS A 213 -7.14 -1.63 -10.05
N VAL A 214 -7.83 -2.34 -9.17
CA VAL A 214 -8.83 -1.78 -8.25
C VAL A 214 -8.81 -2.58 -6.94
N HIS A 215 -9.14 -1.98 -5.79
CA HIS A 215 -9.17 -2.71 -4.52
C HIS A 215 -10.24 -3.81 -4.48
N GLY A 216 -11.50 -3.36 -4.51
CA GLY A 216 -12.70 -4.17 -4.46
C GLY A 216 -12.97 -4.80 -5.81
N GLY A 217 -13.89 -4.26 -6.58
CA GLY A 217 -14.27 -4.92 -7.83
C GLY A 217 -15.10 -4.04 -8.73
N LEU A 218 -15.91 -4.67 -9.56
CA LEU A 218 -16.74 -3.97 -10.53
C LEU A 218 -18.03 -3.43 -9.86
N SER A 219 -18.64 -2.44 -10.52
CA SER A 219 -19.93 -1.84 -10.11
C SER A 219 -20.96 -1.99 -11.22
N PRO A 220 -22.24 -2.26 -10.91
CA PRO A 220 -23.31 -2.25 -11.91
C PRO A 220 -23.53 -0.87 -12.55
N ASP A 221 -23.11 0.20 -11.88
CA ASP A 221 -23.22 1.58 -12.35
C ASP A 221 -22.02 2.03 -13.20
N ILE A 222 -20.96 1.22 -13.26
CA ILE A 222 -19.74 1.50 -14.02
C ILE A 222 -19.58 0.47 -15.13
N ARG A 223 -19.88 0.87 -16.36
CA ARG A 223 -19.66 0.06 -17.57
C ARG A 223 -18.34 0.35 -18.25
N THR A 224 -17.80 1.56 -18.05
CA THR A 224 -16.57 2.02 -18.69
C THR A 224 -15.58 2.60 -17.69
N VAL A 225 -14.29 2.45 -17.98
CA VAL A 225 -13.20 3.06 -17.19
C VAL A 225 -13.33 4.59 -17.16
N ASP A 226 -13.86 5.21 -18.21
CA ASP A 226 -14.14 6.65 -18.24
C ASP A 226 -15.11 7.09 -17.15
N GLN A 227 -16.11 6.28 -16.80
CA GLN A 227 -17.04 6.61 -15.71
C GLN A 227 -16.31 6.67 -14.35
N MET A 228 -15.32 5.80 -14.12
CA MET A 228 -14.48 5.83 -12.90
C MET A 228 -13.73 7.16 -12.77
N ARG A 229 -13.29 7.75 -13.89
CA ARG A 229 -12.60 9.05 -13.92
C ARG A 229 -13.46 10.21 -13.44
N THR A 230 -14.78 10.07 -13.47
CA THR A 230 -15.74 11.14 -13.12
C THR A 230 -16.20 11.12 -11.66
N ILE A 231 -15.82 10.09 -10.89
CA ILE A 231 -16.20 9.96 -9.47
C ILE A 231 -15.55 11.10 -8.65
N ASP A 232 -16.32 11.77 -7.80
CA ASP A 232 -15.75 12.70 -6.82
C ASP A 232 -15.15 11.90 -5.66
N ARG A 233 -13.84 11.63 -5.72
CA ARG A 233 -13.15 10.78 -4.74
C ARG A 233 -12.79 11.48 -3.44
N ASN A 234 -12.76 12.82 -3.42
CA ASN A 234 -12.29 13.63 -2.28
C ASN A 234 -13.36 13.75 -1.18
N CYS A 235 -13.80 12.59 -0.71
CA CYS A 235 -14.78 12.44 0.35
C CYS A 235 -14.57 11.10 1.06
N GLU A 236 -15.24 10.94 2.20
CA GLU A 236 -15.36 9.64 2.86
C GLU A 236 -16.08 8.64 1.93
N ILE A 237 -15.67 7.37 1.95
CA ILE A 237 -16.30 6.32 1.14
C ILE A 237 -17.81 6.27 1.44
N PRO A 238 -18.68 6.50 0.43
CA PRO A 238 -20.12 6.41 0.62
C PRO A 238 -20.58 5.00 1.01
N HIS A 239 -21.78 4.89 1.57
CA HIS A 239 -22.36 3.59 1.92
C HIS A 239 -22.87 2.79 0.71
N GLU A 240 -23.09 3.44 -0.43
CA GLU A 240 -23.60 2.84 -1.66
C GLU A 240 -23.10 3.57 -2.90
N GLY A 241 -23.35 2.99 -4.08
CA GLY A 241 -23.02 3.57 -5.38
C GLY A 241 -21.61 3.25 -5.86
N PRO A 242 -21.21 3.80 -7.02
CA PRO A 242 -20.04 3.36 -7.77
C PRO A 242 -18.73 3.45 -6.97
N PHE A 243 -18.56 4.47 -6.14
CA PHE A 243 -17.37 4.57 -5.30
C PHE A 243 -17.33 3.47 -4.23
N CYS A 244 -18.44 3.24 -3.52
CA CYS A 244 -18.55 2.13 -2.57
C CYS A 244 -18.24 0.78 -3.23
N ASP A 245 -18.85 0.51 -4.39
CA ASP A 245 -18.70 -0.74 -5.11
C ASP A 245 -17.25 -1.03 -5.52
N LEU A 246 -16.52 -0.03 -6.02
CA LEU A 246 -15.11 -0.19 -6.37
C LEU A 246 -14.24 -0.61 -5.17
N MET A 247 -14.65 -0.29 -3.95
CA MET A 247 -13.93 -0.63 -2.72
C MET A 247 -14.39 -1.95 -2.10
N TRP A 248 -15.64 -2.38 -2.35
CA TRP A 248 -16.30 -3.46 -1.58
C TRP A 248 -16.78 -4.66 -2.40
N SER A 249 -16.91 -4.54 -3.73
CA SER A 249 -17.44 -5.62 -4.57
C SER A 249 -16.48 -6.81 -4.67
N ASP A 250 -17.03 -8.00 -4.80
CA ASP A 250 -16.30 -9.27 -4.81
C ASP A 250 -16.69 -10.20 -5.97
N PRO A 251 -15.72 -10.89 -6.60
CA PRO A 251 -16.03 -11.93 -7.56
C PRO A 251 -16.59 -13.18 -6.86
N GLU A 252 -17.58 -13.84 -7.46
CA GLU A 252 -18.17 -15.09 -6.98
C GLU A 252 -18.52 -16.01 -8.17
N GLU A 253 -18.62 -17.33 -7.95
CA GLU A 253 -19.01 -18.34 -8.95
C GLU A 253 -20.51 -18.26 -9.33
N ILE A 254 -20.90 -17.08 -9.83
CA ILE A 254 -22.19 -16.74 -10.42
C ILE A 254 -21.96 -16.22 -11.85
N GLU A 255 -23.04 -16.08 -12.63
CA GLU A 255 -22.92 -15.50 -13.98
C GLU A 255 -22.94 -13.96 -13.95
N THR A 256 -23.87 -13.37 -13.21
CA THR A 256 -24.17 -11.93 -13.24
C THR A 256 -23.89 -11.25 -11.90
N TRP A 257 -24.66 -10.22 -11.53
CA TRP A 257 -24.60 -9.55 -10.24
C TRP A 257 -25.36 -10.32 -9.15
N GLY A 258 -24.90 -10.18 -7.90
CA GLY A 258 -25.56 -10.68 -6.70
C GLY A 258 -25.38 -9.72 -5.53
N VAL A 259 -26.22 -9.83 -4.50
CA VAL A 259 -26.11 -8.98 -3.30
C VAL A 259 -24.89 -9.41 -2.49
N SER A 260 -24.05 -8.44 -2.12
CA SER A 260 -22.87 -8.71 -1.28
C SER A 260 -23.26 -9.08 0.15
N PRO A 261 -22.70 -10.16 0.72
CA PRO A 261 -22.90 -10.49 2.13
C PRO A 261 -22.19 -9.51 3.08
N ARG A 262 -21.32 -8.62 2.56
CA ARG A 262 -20.62 -7.59 3.34
C ARG A 262 -21.54 -6.45 3.80
N GLY A 263 -22.73 -6.34 3.21
CA GLY A 263 -23.64 -5.21 3.42
C GLY A 263 -23.26 -3.94 2.64
N ALA A 264 -22.23 -4.02 1.80
CA ALA A 264 -21.76 -2.98 0.89
C ALA A 264 -21.17 -3.63 -0.37
N GLY A 265 -21.23 -2.93 -1.51
CA GLY A 265 -20.81 -3.45 -2.82
C GLY A 265 -21.68 -4.60 -3.34
N TRP A 266 -21.17 -5.28 -4.37
CA TRP A 266 -21.89 -6.36 -5.06
C TRP A 266 -21.04 -7.62 -5.21
N LEU A 267 -21.70 -8.77 -5.31
CA LEU A 267 -21.08 -9.94 -5.94
C LEU A 267 -21.16 -9.80 -7.45
N PHE A 268 -20.12 -10.19 -8.16
CA PHE A 268 -20.11 -10.17 -9.62
C PHE A 268 -19.49 -11.43 -10.23
N GLY A 269 -20.08 -11.88 -11.33
CA GLY A 269 -19.76 -13.14 -11.98
C GLY A 269 -18.87 -13.04 -13.21
N SER A 270 -18.70 -14.18 -13.85
CA SER A 270 -17.88 -14.34 -15.06
C SER A 270 -18.35 -13.44 -16.20
N ARG A 271 -19.67 -13.40 -16.47
CA ARG A 271 -20.22 -12.62 -17.57
C ARG A 271 -20.01 -11.11 -17.37
N VAL A 272 -20.16 -10.62 -16.14
CA VAL A 272 -19.90 -9.21 -15.80
C VAL A 272 -18.44 -8.86 -16.12
N THR A 273 -17.51 -9.71 -15.69
CA THR A 273 -16.08 -9.52 -15.90
C THR A 273 -15.72 -9.54 -17.39
N THR A 274 -16.18 -10.55 -18.13
CA THR A 274 -15.92 -10.68 -19.57
C THR A 274 -16.51 -9.51 -20.35
N GLU A 275 -17.73 -9.08 -20.05
CA GLU A 275 -18.37 -7.92 -20.71
C GLU A 275 -17.61 -6.63 -20.41
N PHE A 276 -17.25 -6.38 -19.16
CA PHE A 276 -16.50 -5.18 -18.77
C PHE A 276 -15.12 -5.13 -19.44
N ASN A 277 -14.39 -6.24 -19.45
CA ASN A 277 -13.09 -6.34 -20.11
C ASN A 277 -13.21 -6.09 -21.62
N HIS A 278 -14.21 -6.69 -22.27
CA HIS A 278 -14.45 -6.51 -23.70
C HIS A 278 -14.76 -5.06 -24.06
N VAL A 279 -15.67 -4.41 -23.32
CA VAL A 279 -16.08 -3.01 -23.56
C VAL A 279 -14.91 -2.04 -23.40
N ASN A 280 -14.02 -2.31 -22.44
CA ASN A 280 -12.91 -1.42 -22.10
C ASN A 280 -11.58 -1.83 -22.75
N ASN A 281 -11.58 -2.85 -23.62
CA ASN A 281 -10.38 -3.41 -24.24
C ASN A 281 -9.29 -3.79 -23.20
N LEU A 282 -9.72 -4.41 -22.09
CA LEU A 282 -8.85 -4.90 -21.03
C LEU A 282 -8.56 -6.38 -21.22
N GLU A 283 -7.34 -6.77 -20.87
CA GLU A 283 -6.90 -8.16 -20.81
C GLU A 283 -7.09 -8.76 -19.42
N LEU A 284 -7.11 -7.93 -18.38
CA LEU A 284 -7.14 -8.37 -16.98
C LEU A 284 -7.67 -7.26 -16.06
N VAL A 285 -8.47 -7.67 -15.07
CA VAL A 285 -8.73 -6.90 -13.84
C VAL A 285 -7.91 -7.52 -12.71
N CYS A 286 -6.99 -6.74 -12.15
CA CYS A 286 -6.27 -7.06 -10.92
C CYS A 286 -7.01 -6.44 -9.74
N ARG A 287 -7.28 -7.25 -8.70
CA ARG A 287 -7.92 -6.78 -7.48
C ARG A 287 -7.36 -7.39 -6.20
N ALA A 288 -7.78 -6.89 -5.03
CA ALA A 288 -7.28 -7.29 -3.72
C ALA A 288 -8.42 -7.82 -2.79
N HIS A 289 -8.56 -7.34 -1.55
CA HIS A 289 -9.74 -7.35 -0.66
C HIS A 289 -10.32 -8.70 -0.19
N GLN A 290 -10.15 -9.78 -0.95
CA GLN A 290 -10.50 -11.15 -0.54
C GLN A 290 -9.24 -11.93 -0.25
N LEU A 291 -9.16 -12.42 1.00
CA LEU A 291 -8.15 -13.37 1.41
C LEU A 291 -8.19 -14.60 0.51
N VAL A 292 -7.06 -14.89 -0.13
CA VAL A 292 -6.81 -16.12 -0.89
C VAL A 292 -5.66 -16.89 -0.24
N GLN A 293 -5.86 -18.18 0.02
CA GLN A 293 -4.90 -18.98 0.80
C GLN A 293 -3.55 -19.12 0.11
N GLU A 294 -3.57 -19.16 -1.21
CA GLU A 294 -2.42 -19.29 -2.10
C GLU A 294 -1.75 -17.94 -2.41
N GLY A 295 -2.22 -16.83 -1.82
CA GLY A 295 -1.71 -15.48 -2.04
C GLY A 295 -2.13 -14.85 -3.36
N LEU A 296 -2.51 -15.64 -4.36
CA LEU A 296 -3.05 -15.17 -5.64
C LEU A 296 -4.06 -16.17 -6.21
N LYS A 297 -5.15 -15.69 -6.80
CA LYS A 297 -6.17 -16.53 -7.45
C LYS A 297 -6.70 -15.88 -8.72
N TYR A 298 -6.58 -16.57 -9.85
CA TYR A 298 -7.34 -16.22 -11.06
C TYR A 298 -8.79 -16.70 -10.90
N MET A 299 -9.73 -15.85 -11.24
CA MET A 299 -11.16 -16.15 -11.21
C MET A 299 -11.67 -16.42 -12.63
N PHE A 300 -12.72 -17.23 -12.70
CA PHE A 300 -13.45 -17.59 -13.92
C PHE A 300 -12.64 -18.38 -14.97
N PRO A 301 -13.31 -19.06 -15.93
CA PRO A 301 -12.63 -19.87 -16.93
C PRO A 301 -11.69 -19.09 -17.87
N ASP A 302 -12.01 -17.83 -18.18
CA ASP A 302 -11.24 -16.96 -19.06
C ASP A 302 -10.02 -16.32 -18.37
N LYS A 303 -9.93 -16.43 -17.04
CA LYS A 303 -8.88 -15.81 -16.21
C LYS A 303 -8.76 -14.30 -16.45
N GLY A 304 -9.88 -13.65 -16.80
CA GLY A 304 -9.96 -12.20 -17.02
C GLY A 304 -9.90 -11.37 -15.73
N LEU A 305 -9.88 -12.02 -14.57
CA LEU A 305 -9.75 -11.39 -13.27
C LEU A 305 -8.78 -12.16 -12.37
N VAL A 306 -7.97 -11.43 -11.59
CA VAL A 306 -7.06 -11.98 -10.59
C VAL A 306 -7.19 -11.24 -9.27
N THR A 307 -7.25 -12.00 -8.18
CA THR A 307 -7.12 -11.52 -6.81
C THR A 307 -5.68 -11.69 -6.36
N VAL A 308 -5.04 -10.62 -5.89
CA VAL A 308 -3.69 -10.59 -5.32
C VAL A 308 -3.79 -10.24 -3.84
N TRP A 309 -3.15 -11.01 -2.98
CA TRP A 309 -3.15 -10.82 -1.54
C TRP A 309 -1.73 -10.74 -1.01
N SER A 310 -1.39 -9.69 -0.26
CA SER A 310 0.00 -9.37 0.12
C SER A 310 0.28 -9.41 1.64
N ALA A 311 -0.67 -9.90 2.45
CA ALA A 311 -0.54 -10.04 3.91
C ALA A 311 -0.46 -11.54 4.34
N PRO A 312 0.73 -12.12 4.53
CA PRO A 312 0.87 -13.54 4.86
C PRO A 312 0.45 -13.82 6.30
N ASN A 313 0.00 -15.05 6.58
CA ASN A 313 -0.56 -15.47 7.88
C ASN A 313 -1.48 -14.39 8.47
N TYR A 314 -2.45 -13.93 7.68
CA TYR A 314 -3.27 -12.77 7.99
C TYR A 314 -3.88 -12.85 9.39
N CYS A 315 -3.89 -11.72 10.10
CA CYS A 315 -4.35 -11.63 11.48
C CYS A 315 -3.65 -12.63 12.43
N TYR A 316 -2.42 -13.03 12.12
CA TYR A 316 -1.57 -13.92 12.91
C TYR A 316 -2.15 -15.35 13.08
N ARG A 317 -3.08 -15.75 12.22
CA ARG A 317 -3.84 -17.00 12.41
C ARG A 317 -4.36 -17.67 11.13
N CYS A 318 -4.48 -16.94 10.03
CA CYS A 318 -5.13 -17.45 8.82
C CYS A 318 -4.29 -18.49 8.08
N GLY A 319 -2.96 -18.51 8.27
CA GLY A 319 -2.05 -19.50 7.68
C GLY A 319 -1.88 -19.41 6.16
N ASN A 320 -2.42 -18.37 5.51
CA ASN A 320 -2.27 -18.13 4.09
C ASN A 320 -0.84 -17.66 3.75
N VAL A 321 -0.42 -17.87 2.50
CA VAL A 321 0.75 -17.17 1.95
C VAL A 321 0.35 -15.81 1.37
N ALA A 322 1.34 -14.99 1.06
CA ALA A 322 1.16 -13.74 0.33
C ALA A 322 1.87 -13.79 -1.03
N SER A 323 1.47 -12.90 -1.93
CA SER A 323 2.09 -12.76 -3.22
C SER A 323 2.19 -11.30 -3.67
N ILE A 324 3.00 -11.09 -4.70
CA ILE A 324 3.03 -9.89 -5.54
C ILE A 324 3.01 -10.33 -7.02
N LEU A 325 2.35 -9.54 -7.86
CA LEU A 325 2.22 -9.80 -9.29
C LEU A 325 3.01 -8.75 -10.08
N SER A 326 4.11 -9.17 -10.71
CA SER A 326 4.97 -8.30 -11.50
C SER A 326 4.61 -8.38 -12.98
N PHE A 327 4.62 -7.23 -13.65
CA PHE A 327 4.49 -7.09 -15.10
C PHE A 327 5.84 -6.60 -15.65
N SER A 328 6.43 -7.35 -16.57
CA SER A 328 7.67 -6.96 -17.26
C SER A 328 7.41 -5.86 -18.30
N GLU A 329 8.48 -5.34 -18.93
CA GLU A 329 8.38 -4.41 -20.07
C GLU A 329 7.52 -4.95 -21.22
N THR A 330 7.49 -6.28 -21.41
CA THR A 330 6.70 -6.97 -22.45
C THR A 330 5.33 -7.42 -21.94
N MET A 331 4.89 -6.94 -20.76
CA MET A 331 3.66 -7.35 -20.07
C MET A 331 3.60 -8.85 -19.70
N GLU A 332 4.75 -9.53 -19.64
CA GLU A 332 4.83 -10.86 -19.07
C GLU A 332 4.59 -10.81 -17.56
N ARG A 333 3.79 -11.76 -17.06
CA ARG A 333 3.33 -11.81 -15.68
C ARG A 333 4.20 -12.77 -14.88
N ASP A 334 4.81 -12.29 -13.80
CA ASP A 334 5.57 -13.10 -12.84
C ASP A 334 4.95 -12.98 -11.45
N VAL A 335 4.74 -14.12 -10.78
CA VAL A 335 4.15 -14.16 -9.43
C VAL A 335 5.23 -14.59 -8.45
N LYS A 336 5.48 -13.74 -7.45
CA LYS A 336 6.40 -14.06 -6.36
C LYS A 336 5.60 -14.28 -5.09
N ILE A 337 5.75 -15.46 -4.49
CA ILE A 337 5.07 -15.85 -3.26
C ILE A 337 6.05 -15.70 -2.09
N PHE A 338 5.55 -15.22 -0.95
CA PHE A 338 6.31 -15.13 0.29
C PHE A 338 5.42 -15.47 1.50
N THR A 339 6.06 -15.99 2.55
CA THR A 339 5.43 -16.26 3.84
C THR A 339 5.66 -15.12 4.80
N GLU A 340 5.06 -15.19 5.98
CA GLU A 340 5.24 -14.23 7.05
C GLU A 340 6.68 -14.22 7.60
N THR A 341 7.05 -13.13 8.27
CA THR A 341 8.31 -13.04 9.01
C THR A 341 8.16 -13.54 10.45
N ASP A 342 9.29 -13.92 11.06
CA ASP A 342 9.32 -14.31 12.46
C ASP A 342 8.94 -13.14 13.39
N GLU A 343 9.37 -11.91 13.05
CA GLU A 343 9.01 -10.71 13.80
C GLU A 343 7.50 -10.50 13.82
N ASN A 344 6.83 -10.61 12.66
CA ASN A 344 5.38 -10.46 12.60
C ASN A 344 4.67 -11.59 13.37
N ASN A 345 5.12 -12.84 13.25
CA ASN A 345 4.57 -13.98 14.01
C ASN A 345 4.76 -13.87 15.53
N GLN A 346 5.81 -13.20 15.98
CA GLN A 346 6.09 -12.99 17.39
C GLN A 346 5.27 -11.84 17.99
N MET A 347 4.61 -11.02 17.18
CA MET A 347 3.72 -9.96 17.66
C MET A 347 2.49 -10.57 18.34
N ARG A 348 2.54 -10.62 19.67
CA ARG A 348 1.40 -11.04 20.48
C ARG A 348 0.56 -9.82 20.82
N GLY A 349 -0.68 -9.79 20.35
CA GLY A 349 -1.68 -8.87 20.86
C GLY A 349 -1.87 -9.04 22.37
N PRO A 350 -2.33 -8.01 23.10
CA PRO A 350 -2.78 -8.19 24.48
C PRO A 350 -3.79 -9.33 24.53
N ARG A 351 -3.67 -10.22 25.53
CA ARG A 351 -4.54 -11.41 25.74
C ARG A 351 -6.04 -11.11 25.84
N SER A 352 -6.44 -9.83 25.85
CA SER A 352 -7.78 -9.41 25.48
C SER A 352 -7.86 -9.37 23.95
N ALA A 353 -8.25 -10.49 23.34
CA ALA A 353 -8.71 -10.46 21.95
C ALA A 353 -9.77 -9.36 21.86
N VAL A 354 -9.43 -8.23 21.23
CA VAL A 354 -10.44 -7.28 20.79
C VAL A 354 -11.31 -8.11 19.83
N PRO A 355 -12.64 -8.16 20.00
CA PRO A 355 -13.54 -9.04 19.21
C PRO A 355 -13.43 -8.84 17.70
N TYR A 356 -12.73 -7.76 17.33
CA TYR A 356 -12.40 -7.30 16.01
C TYR A 356 -11.89 -8.36 15.03
N PHE A 357 -11.20 -9.40 15.50
CA PHE A 357 -10.71 -10.48 14.65
C PHE A 357 -11.81 -11.46 14.20
N LEU A 358 -13.11 -11.19 14.33
CA LEU A 358 -14.18 -12.05 13.83
C LEU A 358 -14.76 -11.55 12.51
#